data_AF-A0A7V5V7F6-F1
#
_entry.id   AF-A0A7V5V7F6-F1
#
_cell.length_a   1.000
_cell.length_b   1.000
_cell.length_c   1.000
_cell.angle_alpha   90.00
_cell.angle_beta   90.00
_cell.angle_gamma   90.00
#
_symmetry.space_group_name_H-M   'P 1'
#
loop_
_entity.id
_entity.type
_entity.pdbx_description
1 polymer ?
#
loop_
_entity_poly.entity_id
_entity_poly.type
_entity_poly.pdbx_seq_one_letter_code
_entity_poly.pdbx_strand_id
1 'polypeptide(L)'
;MIEARLYDTEEGGRVVCRLCAFRCRIAPGKRGVCGVRENRDGRLYSLVYNRLIAGHADPVEKKPLFHFMPGSVSYSVSTVGCNFRCLHCQNADISQMPRNMKKILGDEVSPDEIVATAVAAGAQSISYTYTEPTIFFEYAFDTMKLAREKGLGNIFVTNGYMTGECLDELKGLLDAANVDLKSFSDDFYRKVCGARLAPVLDSIEYMHGMGVWLEITTLVIPTRNDSPEELRGIARWIAALDRSIPWHISAFHPAYRLANLPRTPVSVLDRAREIGLEEGLCYVYTGNVPGDPGENTYCHRCGEAVIKRWGFTVRENLVKEGRCPCCGEEVAGVFDAPPAGTL
;
A
#
# COMPACT_ATOMS: atom_id res chain seq x y z
N MET A 1 -12.53 -2.01 19.99
CA MET A 1 -13.52 -1.13 19.32
C MET A 1 -13.36 0.27 19.86
N ILE A 2 -13.46 1.28 19.00
CA ILE A 2 -13.35 2.70 19.35
C ILE A 2 -14.37 3.51 18.54
N GLU A 3 -14.79 4.68 19.01
CA GLU A 3 -15.52 5.61 18.17
C GLU A 3 -14.65 6.01 16.96
N ALA A 4 -15.23 5.96 15.78
CA ALA A 4 -14.54 6.27 14.54
C ALA A 4 -14.29 7.78 14.42
N ARG A 5 -13.18 8.13 13.78
CA ARG A 5 -12.91 9.49 13.32
C ARG A 5 -13.53 9.70 11.94
N LEU A 6 -13.59 10.96 11.51
CA LEU A 6 -13.96 11.36 10.14
C LEU A 6 -15.36 10.85 9.71
N TYR A 7 -16.39 11.31 10.40
CA TYR A 7 -17.78 11.11 9.97
C TYR A 7 -18.65 12.30 10.33
N ASP A 8 -19.69 12.52 9.52
CA ASP A 8 -20.74 13.49 9.81
C ASP A 8 -21.99 12.76 10.32
N THR A 9 -22.70 13.35 11.27
CA THR A 9 -24.03 12.88 11.69
C THR A 9 -25.12 13.53 10.84
N GLU A 10 -26.19 12.79 10.57
CA GLU A 10 -27.37 13.27 9.85
C GLU A 10 -28.67 12.97 10.61
N GLU A 11 -29.77 13.59 10.16
CA GLU A 11 -31.11 13.31 10.67
C GLU A 11 -31.48 11.81 10.61
N GLY A 12 -32.26 11.38 11.60
CA GLY A 12 -32.67 9.98 11.75
C GLY A 12 -31.53 9.04 12.19
N GLY A 13 -30.47 9.59 12.79
CA GLY A 13 -29.35 8.82 13.34
C GLY A 13 -28.45 8.20 12.29
N ARG A 14 -28.51 8.65 11.04
CA ARG A 14 -27.56 8.21 9.99
C ARG A 14 -26.21 8.89 10.19
N VAL A 15 -25.18 8.25 9.65
CA VAL A 15 -23.83 8.83 9.60
C VAL A 15 -23.25 8.73 8.20
N VAL A 16 -22.45 9.71 7.79
CA VAL A 16 -21.68 9.69 6.55
C VAL A 16 -20.21 9.50 6.90
N CYS A 17 -19.67 8.32 6.63
CA CYS A 17 -18.25 8.04 6.84
C CYS A 17 -17.42 8.76 5.77
N ARG A 18 -16.46 9.60 6.18
CA ARG A 18 -15.59 10.39 5.30
C ARG A 18 -14.20 9.80 5.13
N LEU A 19 -13.97 8.58 5.62
CA LEU A 19 -12.63 7.98 5.69
C LEU A 19 -12.06 7.52 4.34
N CYS A 20 -12.92 7.05 3.44
CA CYS A 20 -12.51 6.57 2.11
C CYS A 20 -13.52 7.05 1.06
N ALA A 21 -13.13 7.03 -0.21
CA ALA A 21 -13.89 7.61 -1.30
C ALA A 21 -15.26 6.95 -1.56
N PHE A 22 -15.58 5.82 -0.91
CA PHE A 22 -16.94 5.28 -0.91
C PHE A 22 -17.96 6.19 -0.23
N ARG A 23 -17.52 7.07 0.68
CA ARG A 23 -18.38 8.00 1.45
C ARG A 23 -19.68 7.35 1.96
N CYS A 24 -19.54 6.20 2.63
CA CYS A 24 -20.68 5.37 3.02
C CYS A 24 -21.66 6.14 3.91
N ARG A 25 -22.93 6.20 3.49
CA ARG A 25 -24.05 6.66 4.31
C ARG A 25 -24.67 5.47 5.05
N ILE A 26 -24.49 5.41 6.37
CA ILE A 26 -24.73 4.22 7.19
C ILE A 26 -25.90 4.49 8.15
N ALA A 27 -26.96 3.69 8.06
CA ALA A 27 -28.10 3.75 8.97
C ALA A 27 -27.79 3.13 10.35
N PRO A 28 -28.52 3.49 11.42
CA PRO A 28 -28.39 2.86 12.74
C PRO A 28 -28.40 1.32 12.66
N GLY A 29 -27.47 0.68 13.37
CA GLY A 29 -27.30 -0.78 13.39
C GLY A 29 -26.76 -1.39 12.09
N LYS A 30 -26.34 -0.58 11.12
CA LYS A 30 -25.73 -1.04 9.86
C LYS A 30 -24.23 -0.77 9.81
N ARG A 31 -23.57 -1.39 8.83
CA ARG A 31 -22.14 -1.24 8.57
C ARG A 31 -21.87 -0.66 7.20
N GLY A 32 -20.75 0.08 7.09
CA GLY A 32 -20.21 0.52 5.81
C GLY A 32 -19.73 -0.64 4.95
N VAL A 33 -19.33 -0.36 3.70
CA VAL A 33 -18.96 -1.41 2.74
C VAL A 33 -17.81 -2.28 3.26
N CYS A 34 -16.85 -1.74 4.00
CA CYS A 34 -15.73 -2.50 4.57
C CYS A 34 -16.13 -3.55 5.61
N GLY A 35 -17.35 -3.48 6.16
CA GLY A 35 -17.87 -4.43 7.13
C GLY A 35 -17.35 -4.26 8.56
N VAL A 36 -16.49 -3.25 8.81
CA VAL A 36 -15.88 -2.99 10.13
C VAL A 36 -16.21 -1.62 10.73
N ARG A 37 -16.91 -0.77 9.97
CA ARG A 37 -17.39 0.54 10.41
C ARG A 37 -18.89 0.44 10.67
N GLU A 38 -19.31 0.52 11.92
CA GLU A 38 -20.70 0.27 12.34
C GLU A 38 -21.30 1.51 12.99
N ASN A 39 -22.50 1.90 12.55
CA ASN A 39 -23.25 2.96 13.19
C ASN A 39 -24.05 2.38 14.37
N ARG A 40 -23.78 2.86 15.58
CA ARG A 40 -24.52 2.55 16.81
C ARG A 40 -25.14 3.83 17.32
N ASP A 41 -26.46 3.91 17.23
CA ASP A 41 -27.27 5.01 17.76
C ASP A 41 -26.81 6.41 17.32
N GLY A 42 -26.46 6.55 16.04
CA GLY A 42 -26.04 7.84 15.45
C GLY A 42 -24.55 8.13 15.57
N ARG A 43 -23.75 7.22 16.14
CA ARG A 43 -22.29 7.34 16.25
C ARG A 43 -21.60 6.22 15.49
N LEU A 44 -20.56 6.55 14.74
CA LEU A 44 -19.80 5.57 13.97
C LEU A 44 -18.70 4.95 14.85
N TYR A 45 -18.54 3.64 14.81
CA TYR A 45 -17.51 2.91 15.54
C TYR A 45 -16.65 2.07 14.60
N SER A 46 -15.34 2.01 14.89
CA SER A 46 -14.41 1.05 14.31
C SER A 46 -14.41 -0.23 15.15
N LEU A 47 -14.85 -1.33 14.57
CA LEU A 47 -14.93 -2.63 15.25
C LEU A 47 -13.56 -3.32 15.40
N VAL A 48 -12.54 -2.84 14.69
CA VAL A 48 -11.23 -3.49 14.55
C VAL A 48 -10.10 -2.79 15.31
N TYR A 49 -10.41 -1.77 16.11
CA TYR A 49 -9.42 -1.19 17.03
C TYR A 49 -9.00 -2.21 18.09
N ASN A 50 -7.69 -2.40 18.23
CA ASN A 50 -7.03 -3.45 19.02
C ASN A 50 -7.43 -4.87 18.60
N ARG A 51 -7.59 -5.13 17.29
CA ARG A 51 -7.90 -6.48 16.76
C ARG A 51 -6.87 -6.88 15.72
N LEU A 52 -5.68 -7.23 16.19
CA LEU A 52 -4.58 -7.66 15.34
C LEU A 52 -4.87 -9.05 14.78
N ILE A 53 -4.98 -9.19 13.46
CA ILE A 53 -5.20 -10.50 12.81
C ILE A 53 -3.91 -11.12 12.28
N ALA A 54 -2.89 -10.30 12.03
CA ALA A 54 -1.59 -10.73 11.53
C ALA A 54 -0.51 -9.74 11.98
N GLY A 55 0.65 -10.26 12.38
CA GLY A 55 1.81 -9.53 12.87
C GLY A 55 3.11 -10.23 12.46
N HIS A 56 3.90 -9.65 11.55
CA HIS A 56 5.10 -10.31 11.00
C HIS A 56 6.24 -9.33 10.74
N ALA A 57 7.46 -9.66 11.17
CA ALA A 57 8.66 -8.97 10.73
C ALA A 57 9.15 -9.59 9.41
N ASP A 58 9.13 -8.81 8.32
CA ASP A 58 9.70 -9.21 7.03
C ASP A 58 10.52 -8.04 6.45
N PRO A 59 11.42 -8.28 5.47
CA PRO A 59 12.08 -7.21 4.74
C PRO A 59 11.10 -6.19 4.16
N VAL A 60 11.53 -4.92 4.05
CA VAL A 60 10.73 -3.85 3.46
C VAL A 60 10.45 -4.11 1.97
N GLU A 61 11.33 -4.85 1.29
CA GLU A 61 11.19 -5.29 -0.10
C GLU A 61 9.91 -6.10 -0.34
N LYS A 62 9.40 -6.81 0.67
CA LYS A 62 8.14 -7.55 0.57
C LYS A 62 6.90 -6.63 0.48
N LYS A 63 7.05 -5.33 0.78
CA LYS A 63 6.00 -4.29 0.78
C LYS A 63 6.08 -3.42 -0.48
N PRO A 64 6.53 -4.03 -1.58
CA PRO A 64 7.21 -3.40 -2.72
C PRO A 64 7.71 -1.96 -2.49
N LEU A 65 8.58 -1.79 -1.48
CA LEU A 65 9.26 -0.54 -1.22
C LEU A 65 10.76 -0.76 -1.39
N PHE A 66 11.27 -0.48 -2.59
CA PHE A 66 12.68 -0.71 -2.95
C PHE A 66 13.54 0.53 -2.72
N HIS A 67 12.92 1.68 -2.52
CA HIS A 67 13.56 2.98 -2.34
C HIS A 67 13.19 3.61 -1.00
N PHE A 68 12.64 2.84 -0.07
CA PHE A 68 12.39 3.26 1.31
C PHE A 68 13.08 2.31 2.28
N MET A 69 14.20 2.76 2.83
CA MET A 69 15.09 2.01 3.73
C MET A 69 15.44 0.61 3.19
N PRO A 70 15.98 0.47 1.97
CA PRO A 70 16.25 -0.84 1.36
C PRO A 70 17.14 -1.73 2.25
N GLY A 71 16.75 -2.98 2.41
CA GLY A 71 17.40 -3.99 3.26
C GLY A 71 16.98 -3.94 4.73
N SER A 72 16.11 -2.99 5.12
CA SER A 72 15.58 -2.89 6.48
C SER A 72 14.47 -3.92 6.76
N VAL A 73 14.19 -4.12 8.04
CA VAL A 73 13.07 -4.91 8.51
C VAL A 73 11.88 -3.98 8.77
N SER A 74 10.69 -4.40 8.32
CA SER A 74 9.43 -3.73 8.63
C SER A 74 8.48 -4.70 9.34
N TYR A 75 7.96 -4.27 10.49
CA TYR A 75 6.94 -5.01 11.24
C TYR A 75 5.57 -4.75 10.64
N SER A 76 4.98 -5.79 10.06
CA SER A 76 3.72 -5.75 9.34
C SER A 76 2.56 -6.04 10.26
N VAL A 77 1.52 -5.21 10.21
CA VAL A 77 0.30 -5.38 11.01
C VAL A 77 -0.95 -5.25 10.15
N SER A 78 -2.01 -5.95 10.55
CA SER A 78 -3.30 -5.90 9.87
C SER A 78 -4.48 -6.22 10.78
N THR A 79 -5.66 -5.84 10.32
CA THR A 79 -6.95 -6.26 10.87
C THR A 79 -7.79 -6.93 9.79
N VAL A 80 -8.92 -7.54 10.16
CA VAL A 80 -9.90 -8.03 9.19
C VAL A 80 -10.63 -6.88 8.46
N GLY A 81 -11.17 -7.19 7.28
CA GLY A 81 -11.98 -6.27 6.48
C GLY A 81 -11.21 -5.54 5.39
N CYS A 82 -11.92 -5.09 4.35
CA CYS A 82 -11.36 -4.28 3.27
C CYS A 82 -12.50 -3.53 2.59
N ASN A 83 -12.26 -2.29 2.17
CA ASN A 83 -13.25 -1.51 1.44
C ASN A 83 -13.42 -2.00 -0.03
N PHE A 84 -12.43 -2.71 -0.59
CA PHE A 84 -12.49 -3.32 -1.91
C PHE A 84 -13.04 -4.77 -1.88
N ARG A 85 -13.34 -5.30 -3.06
CA ARG A 85 -13.86 -6.66 -3.31
C ARG A 85 -13.07 -7.41 -4.40
N CYS A 86 -11.77 -7.15 -4.49
CA CYS A 86 -10.90 -7.70 -5.53
C CYS A 86 -11.09 -9.20 -5.73
N LEU A 87 -11.44 -9.61 -6.96
CA LEU A 87 -11.65 -11.02 -7.31
C LEU A 87 -10.36 -11.86 -7.23
N HIS A 88 -9.20 -11.20 -7.27
CA HIS A 88 -7.86 -11.79 -7.18
C HIS A 88 -7.21 -11.67 -5.79
N CYS A 89 -7.94 -11.23 -4.77
CA CYS A 89 -7.35 -10.95 -3.45
C CYS A 89 -6.70 -12.21 -2.84
N GLN A 90 -5.39 -12.14 -2.58
CA GLN A 90 -4.63 -13.23 -1.96
C GLN A 90 -4.95 -13.41 -0.48
N ASN A 91 -5.40 -12.35 0.19
CA ASN A 91 -5.79 -12.32 1.60
C ASN A 91 -7.32 -12.28 1.77
N ALA A 92 -8.08 -12.90 0.85
CA ALA A 92 -9.54 -12.80 0.83
C ALA A 92 -10.21 -13.39 2.09
N ASP A 93 -9.54 -14.34 2.74
CA ASP A 93 -9.93 -14.97 3.98
C ASP A 93 -10.04 -13.96 5.14
N ILE A 94 -9.10 -13.00 5.26
CA ILE A 94 -9.14 -11.94 6.27
C ILE A 94 -9.80 -10.65 5.76
N SER A 95 -9.60 -10.31 4.49
CA SER A 95 -10.07 -9.04 3.91
C SER A 95 -11.58 -9.05 3.65
N GLN A 96 -12.17 -10.22 3.35
CA GLN A 96 -13.61 -10.37 3.12
C GLN A 96 -14.34 -11.00 4.31
N MET A 97 -13.62 -11.39 5.38
CA MET A 97 -14.20 -12.05 6.58
C MET A 97 -15.41 -11.32 7.16
N PRO A 98 -15.37 -10.00 7.41
CA PRO A 98 -16.50 -9.31 8.05
C PRO A 98 -17.76 -9.35 7.19
N ARG A 99 -17.59 -9.42 5.86
CA ARG A 99 -18.73 -9.47 4.94
C ARG A 99 -19.26 -10.88 4.76
N ASN A 100 -18.37 -11.84 4.48
CA ASN A 100 -18.72 -13.21 4.11
C ASN A 100 -19.11 -14.05 5.33
N MET A 101 -18.47 -13.83 6.47
CA MET A 101 -18.65 -14.64 7.67
C MET A 101 -19.31 -13.88 8.83
N LYS A 102 -19.48 -12.55 8.70
CA LYS A 102 -20.00 -11.67 9.78
C LYS A 102 -19.17 -11.73 11.07
N LYS A 103 -17.90 -12.10 10.98
CA LYS A 103 -16.97 -12.19 12.11
C LYS A 103 -15.99 -11.02 12.12
N ILE A 104 -15.65 -10.57 13.32
CA ILE A 104 -14.54 -9.66 13.59
C ILE A 104 -13.56 -10.43 14.46
N LEU A 105 -12.52 -11.01 13.85
CA LEU A 105 -11.48 -11.74 14.55
C LEU A 105 -10.23 -10.87 14.72
N GLY A 106 -9.38 -11.27 15.65
CA GLY A 106 -8.11 -10.63 15.95
C GLY A 106 -7.82 -10.66 17.45
N ASP A 107 -6.54 -10.85 17.77
CA ASP A 107 -6.03 -10.79 19.13
C ASP A 107 -6.11 -9.36 19.65
N GLU A 108 -6.36 -9.24 20.94
CA GLU A 108 -6.40 -7.93 21.61
C GLU A 108 -4.98 -7.47 21.90
N VAL A 109 -4.48 -6.60 21.03
CA VAL A 109 -3.14 -6.03 21.10
C VAL A 109 -3.31 -4.52 21.01
N SER A 110 -2.61 -3.77 21.86
CA SER A 110 -2.62 -2.32 21.87
C SER A 110 -1.61 -1.72 20.88
N PRO A 111 -1.74 -0.43 20.50
CA PRO A 111 -0.74 0.29 19.73
C PRO A 111 0.67 0.24 20.36
N ASP A 112 0.77 0.41 21.69
CA ASP A 112 2.04 0.33 22.42
C ASP A 112 2.69 -1.05 22.30
N GLU A 113 1.91 -2.13 22.39
CA GLU A 113 2.41 -3.50 22.24
C GLU A 113 2.89 -3.78 20.81
N ILE A 114 2.21 -3.25 19.77
CA ILE A 114 2.71 -3.31 18.39
C ILE A 114 4.07 -2.64 18.29
N VAL A 115 4.20 -1.40 18.79
CA VAL A 115 5.44 -0.63 18.70
C VAL A 115 6.56 -1.31 19.47
N ALA A 116 6.29 -1.80 20.69
CA ALA A 116 7.26 -2.55 21.48
C ALA A 116 7.74 -3.82 20.75
N THR A 117 6.82 -4.53 20.09
CA THR A 117 7.15 -5.72 19.29
C THR A 117 8.00 -5.36 18.07
N ALA A 118 7.68 -4.27 17.37
CA ALA A 118 8.47 -3.79 16.24
C ALA A 118 9.90 -3.43 16.64
N VAL A 119 10.07 -2.70 17.75
CA VAL A 119 11.39 -2.37 18.32
C VAL A 119 12.14 -3.65 18.72
N ALA A 120 11.49 -4.58 19.41
CA ALA A 120 12.10 -5.85 19.82
C ALA A 120 12.53 -6.71 18.63
N ALA A 121 11.83 -6.62 17.50
CA ALA A 121 12.17 -7.30 16.26
C ALA A 121 13.31 -6.60 15.48
N GLY A 122 13.83 -5.47 15.97
CA GLY A 122 14.84 -4.68 15.27
C GLY A 122 14.33 -4.03 13.99
N ALA A 123 13.01 -3.82 13.86
CA ALA A 123 12.43 -3.17 12.70
C ALA A 123 12.80 -1.67 12.67
N GLN A 124 12.96 -1.13 11.47
CA GLN A 124 13.12 0.31 11.23
C GLN A 124 11.79 0.98 10.85
N SER A 125 10.76 0.19 10.57
CA SER A 125 9.43 0.69 10.22
C SER A 125 8.31 -0.28 10.61
N ILE A 126 7.09 0.24 10.59
CA ILE A 126 5.85 -0.52 10.71
C ILE A 126 5.07 -0.39 9.40
N SER A 127 4.65 -1.52 8.83
CA SER A 127 3.80 -1.57 7.64
C SER A 127 2.38 -1.97 7.97
N TYR A 128 1.44 -1.09 7.67
CA TYR A 128 0.01 -1.36 7.80
C TYR A 128 -0.49 -1.95 6.46
N THR A 129 -0.78 -3.25 6.44
CA THR A 129 -0.84 -4.04 5.19
C THR A 129 -1.82 -5.23 5.25
N TYR A 130 -1.69 -6.18 4.32
CA TYR A 130 -2.47 -7.40 4.04
C TYR A 130 -3.93 -7.19 3.64
N THR A 131 -4.64 -6.27 4.29
CA THR A 131 -6.01 -5.91 3.97
C THR A 131 -6.10 -4.50 3.39
N GLU A 132 -6.58 -3.53 4.15
CA GLU A 132 -6.57 -2.12 3.75
C GLU A 132 -6.40 -1.22 4.99
N PRO A 133 -5.26 -0.54 5.16
CA PRO A 133 -5.00 0.29 6.34
C PRO A 133 -6.02 1.40 6.57
N THR A 134 -6.59 1.96 5.50
CA THR A 134 -7.63 2.99 5.60
C THR A 134 -8.79 2.55 6.49
N ILE A 135 -9.20 1.27 6.47
CA ILE A 135 -10.40 0.84 7.21
C ILE A 135 -10.16 0.66 8.71
N PHE A 136 -8.90 0.48 9.15
CA PHE A 136 -8.49 0.40 10.55
C PHE A 136 -7.72 1.65 11.01
N PHE A 137 -8.03 2.79 10.37
CA PHE A 137 -7.41 4.09 10.56
C PHE A 137 -7.04 4.47 12.00
N GLU A 138 -7.94 4.40 12.98
CA GLU A 138 -7.64 4.82 14.35
C GLU A 138 -6.54 3.97 14.98
N TYR A 139 -6.55 2.66 14.68
CA TYR A 139 -5.54 1.74 15.19
C TYR A 139 -4.18 2.01 14.55
N ALA A 140 -4.17 2.28 13.23
CA ALA A 140 -2.97 2.69 12.52
C ALA A 140 -2.45 4.04 13.03
N PHE A 141 -3.31 5.07 13.10
CA PHE A 141 -2.98 6.43 13.52
C PHE A 141 -2.35 6.47 14.93
N ASP A 142 -2.97 5.82 15.91
CA ASP A 142 -2.42 5.79 17.28
C ASP A 142 -1.08 5.05 17.31
N THR A 143 -0.95 3.96 16.56
CA THR A 143 0.32 3.23 16.42
C THR A 143 1.39 4.10 15.76
N MET A 144 1.05 4.86 14.71
CA MET A 144 2.01 5.71 13.99
C MET A 144 2.61 6.79 14.88
N LYS A 145 1.79 7.40 15.75
CA LYS A 145 2.26 8.40 16.71
C LYS A 145 3.32 7.81 17.63
N LEU A 146 3.03 6.65 18.23
CA LEU A 146 3.95 5.95 19.12
C LEU A 146 5.19 5.44 18.38
N ALA A 147 5.04 4.98 17.14
CA ALA A 147 6.14 4.51 16.29
C ALA A 147 7.17 5.63 16.04
N ARG A 148 6.71 6.86 15.77
CA ARG A 148 7.58 8.02 15.57
C ARG A 148 8.37 8.39 16.82
N GLU A 149 7.77 8.30 18.00
CA GLU A 149 8.48 8.50 19.28
C GLU A 149 9.63 7.51 19.48
N LYS A 150 9.58 6.36 18.80
CA LYS A 150 10.64 5.34 18.79
C LYS A 150 11.55 5.40 17.56
N GLY A 151 11.40 6.40 16.69
CA GLY A 151 12.20 6.54 15.46
C GLY A 151 11.86 5.50 14.38
N LEU A 152 10.68 4.89 14.43
CA LEU A 152 10.20 3.97 13.41
C LEU A 152 9.47 4.73 12.30
N GLY A 153 9.76 4.37 11.04
CA GLY A 153 9.00 4.85 9.90
C GLY A 153 7.62 4.18 9.79
N ASN A 154 6.65 4.88 9.21
CA ASN A 154 5.29 4.39 9.02
C ASN A 154 4.99 4.19 7.52
N ILE A 155 4.55 2.97 7.18
CA ILE A 155 4.32 2.54 5.80
C ILE A 155 2.87 2.12 5.61
N PHE A 156 2.19 2.67 4.60
CA PHE A 156 0.94 2.10 4.08
C PHE A 156 1.19 1.20 2.87
N VAL A 157 0.65 -0.02 2.89
CA VAL A 157 0.49 -0.83 1.68
C VAL A 157 -1.01 -0.89 1.41
N THR A 158 -1.47 -0.12 0.43
CA THR A 158 -2.87 0.30 0.34
C THR A 158 -3.40 0.23 -1.09
N ASN A 159 -4.72 0.07 -1.21
CA ASN A 159 -5.44 0.26 -2.47
C ASN A 159 -5.65 1.73 -2.86
N GLY A 160 -5.22 2.69 -2.03
CA GLY A 160 -5.20 4.11 -2.35
C GLY A 160 -6.60 4.75 -2.41
N TYR A 161 -7.61 4.21 -1.74
CA TYR A 161 -8.98 4.75 -1.82
C TYR A 161 -9.32 5.77 -0.73
N MET A 162 -8.32 6.45 -0.19
CA MET A 162 -8.46 7.42 0.91
C MET A 162 -9.12 8.71 0.40
N THR A 163 -9.74 9.45 1.31
CA THR A 163 -10.15 10.83 1.05
C THR A 163 -9.04 11.81 1.42
N GLY A 164 -9.10 13.04 0.90
CA GLY A 164 -8.19 14.11 1.34
C GLY A 164 -8.27 14.33 2.86
N GLU A 165 -9.47 14.28 3.43
CA GLU A 165 -9.66 14.42 4.89
C GLU A 165 -8.95 13.32 5.70
N CYS A 166 -8.87 12.10 5.18
CA CYS A 166 -8.10 11.02 5.80
C CYS A 166 -6.59 11.27 5.68
N LEU A 167 -6.13 11.75 4.53
CA LEU A 167 -4.70 12.00 4.28
C LEU A 167 -4.18 13.20 5.09
N ASP A 168 -5.01 14.23 5.29
CA ASP A 168 -4.67 15.39 6.12
C ASP A 168 -4.34 14.98 7.56
N GLU A 169 -5.09 14.03 8.13
CA GLU A 169 -4.82 13.50 9.47
C GLU A 169 -3.51 12.69 9.52
N LEU A 170 -3.07 12.11 8.40
CA LEU A 170 -1.82 11.35 8.32
C LEU A 170 -0.60 12.22 8.00
N LYS A 171 -0.79 13.53 7.80
CA LYS A 171 0.29 14.46 7.46
C LYS A 171 1.33 14.52 8.57
N GLY A 172 2.59 14.27 8.20
CA GLY A 172 3.71 14.17 9.14
C GLY A 172 3.75 12.88 9.96
N LEU A 173 2.79 11.96 9.76
CA LEU A 173 2.77 10.64 10.39
C LEU A 173 3.12 9.52 9.41
N LEU A 174 2.59 9.58 8.19
CA LEU A 174 2.85 8.60 7.12
C LEU A 174 4.12 8.99 6.36
N ASP A 175 5.13 8.13 6.38
CA ASP A 175 6.43 8.41 5.77
C ASP A 175 6.52 7.83 4.34
N ALA A 176 5.91 6.67 4.10
CA ALA A 176 5.86 6.04 2.78
C ALA A 176 4.55 5.30 2.51
N ALA A 177 4.21 5.15 1.23
CA ALA A 177 3.13 4.30 0.78
C ALA A 177 3.49 3.53 -0.47
N ASN A 178 3.21 2.22 -0.45
CA ASN A 178 3.06 1.44 -1.67
C ASN A 178 1.57 1.41 -2.04
N VAL A 179 1.23 1.99 -3.20
CA VAL A 179 -0.15 2.09 -3.65
C VAL A 179 -0.41 1.15 -4.82
N ASP A 180 -1.43 0.30 -4.67
CA ASP A 180 -1.89 -0.58 -5.73
C ASP A 180 -2.70 0.19 -6.80
N LEU A 181 -2.02 0.63 -7.87
CA LEU A 181 -2.69 1.04 -9.11
C LEU A 181 -2.97 -0.21 -9.95
N LYS A 182 -4.12 -0.83 -9.68
CA LYS A 182 -4.44 -2.19 -10.17
C LYS A 182 -4.75 -2.25 -11.67
N SER A 183 -5.09 -1.11 -12.29
CA SER A 183 -5.50 -1.00 -13.69
C SER A 183 -5.60 0.49 -14.06
N PHE A 184 -5.57 0.84 -15.35
CA PHE A 184 -5.95 2.15 -15.86
C PHE A 184 -7.35 2.16 -16.50
N SER A 185 -8.18 1.16 -16.16
CA SER A 185 -9.55 0.99 -16.63
C SER A 185 -10.56 1.06 -15.48
N ASP A 186 -11.46 2.05 -15.55
CA ASP A 186 -12.57 2.15 -14.58
C ASP A 186 -13.50 0.93 -14.65
N ASP A 187 -13.61 0.27 -15.82
CA ASP A 187 -14.38 -0.97 -15.96
C ASP A 187 -13.77 -2.13 -15.17
N PHE A 188 -12.43 -2.26 -15.18
CA PHE A 188 -11.72 -3.22 -14.34
C PHE A 188 -11.98 -2.92 -12.85
N TYR A 189 -11.86 -1.66 -12.43
CA TYR A 189 -12.14 -1.29 -11.03
C TYR A 189 -13.56 -1.65 -10.61
N ARG A 190 -14.56 -1.41 -11.47
CA ARG A 190 -15.96 -1.71 -11.16
C ARG A 190 -16.24 -3.21 -11.12
N LYS A 191 -15.76 -3.97 -12.11
CA LYS A 191 -16.07 -5.40 -12.26
C LYS A 191 -15.19 -6.31 -11.41
N VAL A 192 -13.90 -5.97 -11.29
CA VAL A 192 -12.89 -6.81 -10.62
C VAL A 192 -12.64 -6.37 -9.19
N CYS A 193 -12.63 -5.05 -8.91
CA CYS A 193 -12.32 -4.52 -7.58
C CYS A 193 -13.55 -4.09 -6.77
N GLY A 194 -14.69 -3.83 -7.42
CA GLY A 194 -15.87 -3.25 -6.79
C GLY A 194 -15.68 -1.80 -6.36
N ALA A 195 -14.85 -1.03 -7.08
CA ALA A 195 -14.48 0.35 -6.80
C ALA A 195 -14.44 1.18 -8.10
N ARG A 196 -13.84 2.38 -8.06
CA ARG A 196 -13.63 3.28 -9.21
C ARG A 196 -12.15 3.63 -9.32
N LEU A 197 -11.67 3.91 -10.53
CA LEU A 197 -10.26 4.28 -10.75
C LEU A 197 -9.94 5.67 -10.19
N ALA A 198 -10.75 6.68 -10.53
CA ALA A 198 -10.42 8.08 -10.27
C ALA A 198 -10.00 8.38 -8.81
N PRO A 199 -10.70 7.89 -7.76
CA PRO A 199 -10.27 8.19 -6.40
C PRO A 199 -8.94 7.56 -5.98
N VAL A 200 -8.47 6.52 -6.68
CA VAL A 200 -7.11 5.98 -6.47
C VAL A 200 -6.07 6.95 -7.01
N LEU A 201 -6.31 7.51 -8.20
CA LEU A 201 -5.43 8.51 -8.80
C LEU A 201 -5.39 9.77 -7.93
N ASP A 202 -6.56 10.27 -7.51
CA ASP A 202 -6.67 11.44 -6.63
C ASP A 202 -5.88 11.23 -5.32
N SER A 203 -5.97 10.04 -4.72
CA SER A 203 -5.24 9.75 -3.48
C SER A 203 -3.73 9.65 -3.68
N ILE A 204 -3.26 9.13 -4.81
CA ILE A 204 -1.83 9.08 -5.14
C ILE A 204 -1.30 10.50 -5.32
N GLU A 205 -1.99 11.34 -6.10
CA GLU A 205 -1.62 12.75 -6.30
C GLU A 205 -1.57 13.52 -4.98
N TYR A 206 -2.56 13.28 -4.10
CA TYR A 206 -2.60 13.92 -2.78
C TYR A 206 -1.43 13.48 -1.89
N MET A 207 -1.12 12.18 -1.84
CA MET A 207 0.04 11.65 -1.09
C MET A 207 1.37 12.21 -1.62
N HIS A 208 1.50 12.34 -2.94
CA HIS A 208 2.68 12.94 -3.57
C HIS A 208 2.82 14.41 -3.15
N GLY A 209 1.74 15.19 -3.24
CA GLY A 209 1.72 16.61 -2.88
C GLY A 209 2.01 16.90 -1.40
N MET A 210 1.78 15.93 -0.50
CA MET A 210 2.12 16.07 0.93
C MET A 210 3.51 15.54 1.30
N GLY A 211 4.28 15.01 0.34
CA GLY A 211 5.65 14.55 0.55
C GLY A 211 5.79 13.13 1.10
N VAL A 212 4.76 12.28 0.99
CA VAL A 212 4.88 10.84 1.30
C VAL A 212 5.75 10.18 0.22
N TRP A 213 6.74 9.37 0.63
CA TRP A 213 7.49 8.58 -0.34
C TRP A 213 6.58 7.53 -1.00
N LEU A 214 6.42 7.63 -2.32
CA LEU A 214 5.48 6.79 -3.07
C LEU A 214 6.20 5.78 -3.95
N GLU A 215 5.73 4.53 -3.87
CA GLU A 215 5.99 3.51 -4.88
C GLU A 215 4.64 2.93 -5.32
N ILE A 216 4.50 2.60 -6.60
CA ILE A 216 3.23 2.15 -7.16
C ILE A 216 3.37 0.69 -7.59
N THR A 217 2.40 -0.14 -7.24
CA THR A 217 2.36 -1.55 -7.65
C THR A 217 1.18 -1.82 -8.57
N THR A 218 1.44 -2.58 -9.63
CA THR A 218 0.42 -3.19 -10.49
C THR A 218 0.61 -4.70 -10.52
N LEU A 219 -0.36 -5.44 -9.99
CA LEU A 219 -0.45 -6.88 -10.18
C LEU A 219 -1.02 -7.15 -11.58
N VAL A 220 -0.20 -7.69 -12.47
CA VAL A 220 -0.60 -7.99 -13.84
C VAL A 220 -1.30 -9.34 -13.87
N ILE A 221 -2.56 -9.37 -14.28
CA ILE A 221 -3.43 -10.54 -14.33
C ILE A 221 -3.71 -10.86 -15.81
N PRO A 222 -3.33 -12.06 -16.29
CA PRO A 222 -3.54 -12.44 -17.68
C PRO A 222 -5.00 -12.29 -18.11
N THR A 223 -5.23 -11.78 -19.33
CA THR A 223 -6.54 -11.52 -19.94
C THR A 223 -7.39 -10.42 -19.28
N ARG A 224 -6.83 -9.67 -18.32
CA ARG A 224 -7.60 -8.68 -17.53
C ARG A 224 -7.00 -7.28 -17.59
N ASN A 225 -5.71 -7.14 -17.31
CA ASN A 225 -5.00 -5.85 -17.28
C ASN A 225 -3.55 -6.00 -17.80
N ASP A 226 -3.33 -6.96 -18.70
CA ASP A 226 -2.02 -7.32 -19.24
C ASP A 226 -1.77 -6.81 -20.66
N SER A 227 -2.66 -5.98 -21.21
CA SER A 227 -2.45 -5.42 -22.56
C SER A 227 -1.36 -4.34 -22.55
N PRO A 228 -0.56 -4.21 -23.62
CA PRO A 228 0.43 -3.15 -23.73
C PRO A 228 -0.15 -1.74 -23.59
N GLU A 229 -1.35 -1.49 -24.10
CA GLU A 229 -2.02 -0.19 -24.01
C GLU A 229 -2.40 0.17 -22.58
N GLU A 230 -2.93 -0.80 -21.83
CA GLU A 230 -3.27 -0.67 -20.42
C GLU A 230 -2.04 -0.32 -19.59
N LEU A 231 -0.97 -1.11 -19.75
CA LEU A 231 0.30 -0.92 -19.04
C LEU A 231 0.96 0.41 -19.40
N ARG A 232 0.89 0.80 -20.67
CA ARG A 232 1.38 2.11 -21.14
C ARG A 232 0.59 3.26 -20.54
N GLY A 233 -0.73 3.10 -20.38
CA GLY A 233 -1.59 4.07 -19.70
C GLY A 233 -1.15 4.32 -18.25
N ILE A 234 -0.89 3.24 -17.51
CA ILE A 234 -0.35 3.30 -16.14
C ILE A 234 1.00 4.02 -16.14
N ALA A 235 1.97 3.52 -16.91
CA ALA A 235 3.32 4.05 -16.93
C ALA A 235 3.37 5.54 -17.29
N ARG A 236 2.61 5.94 -18.32
CA ARG A 236 2.50 7.33 -18.75
C ARG A 236 1.93 8.23 -17.67
N TRP A 237 0.90 7.78 -16.98
CA TRP A 237 0.28 8.56 -15.91
C TRP A 237 1.25 8.75 -14.74
N ILE A 238 1.97 7.69 -14.33
CA ILE A 238 3.00 7.79 -13.29
C ILE A 238 4.11 8.75 -13.73
N ALA A 239 4.62 8.61 -14.96
CA ALA A 239 5.69 9.46 -15.49
C ALA A 239 5.28 10.93 -15.61
N ALA A 240 3.99 11.21 -15.88
CA ALA A 240 3.44 12.55 -15.92
C ALA A 240 3.33 13.19 -14.53
N LEU A 241 3.10 12.38 -13.48
CA LEU A 241 3.13 12.84 -12.10
C LEU A 241 4.56 13.09 -11.64
N ASP A 242 5.41 12.06 -11.69
CA ASP A 242 6.82 12.14 -11.34
C ASP A 242 7.56 10.89 -11.86
N ARG A 243 8.54 11.11 -12.75
CA ARG A 243 9.34 10.05 -13.37
C ARG A 243 10.19 9.25 -12.38
N SER A 244 10.41 9.79 -11.19
CA SER A 244 11.20 9.16 -10.14
C SER A 244 10.41 8.16 -9.29
N ILE A 245 9.06 8.15 -9.36
CA ILE A 245 8.22 7.19 -8.64
C ILE A 245 8.50 5.77 -9.15
N PRO A 246 8.99 4.86 -8.31
CA PRO A 246 9.14 3.45 -8.66
C PRO A 246 7.82 2.80 -9.05
N TRP A 247 7.82 2.09 -10.18
CA TRP A 247 6.70 1.25 -10.58
C TRP A 247 7.05 -0.23 -10.48
N HIS A 248 6.30 -0.96 -9.67
CA HIS A 248 6.45 -2.39 -9.43
C HIS A 248 5.40 -3.19 -10.21
N ILE A 249 5.88 -4.07 -11.06
CA ILE A 249 5.04 -4.94 -11.88
C ILE A 249 5.10 -6.34 -11.27
N SER A 250 4.03 -6.77 -10.63
CA SER A 250 3.99 -8.05 -9.92
C SER A 250 3.28 -9.13 -10.72
N ALA A 251 3.84 -10.35 -10.71
CA ALA A 251 3.20 -11.52 -11.29
C ALA A 251 1.97 -11.96 -10.48
N PHE A 252 0.83 -12.12 -11.15
CA PHE A 252 -0.33 -12.80 -10.59
C PHE A 252 -0.08 -14.30 -10.49
N HIS A 253 -0.56 -14.90 -9.41
CA HIS A 253 -0.78 -16.34 -9.31
C HIS A 253 -2.28 -16.59 -9.11
N PRO A 254 -2.81 -17.75 -9.55
CA PRO A 254 -4.23 -18.08 -9.38
C PRO A 254 -4.65 -17.96 -7.91
N ALA A 255 -5.68 -17.16 -7.64
CA ALA A 255 -6.15 -16.88 -6.28
C ALA A 255 -7.64 -16.52 -6.24
N TYR A 256 -8.28 -16.83 -5.11
CA TYR A 256 -9.66 -16.48 -4.77
C TYR A 256 -10.69 -16.77 -5.88
N ARG A 257 -11.31 -15.76 -6.49
CA ARG A 257 -12.34 -15.93 -7.52
C ARG A 257 -11.78 -16.01 -8.94
N LEU A 258 -10.49 -15.76 -9.11
CA LEU A 258 -9.77 -15.88 -10.39
C LEU A 258 -8.79 -17.06 -10.40
N ALA A 259 -9.04 -18.08 -9.56
CA ALA A 259 -8.20 -19.28 -9.49
C ALA A 259 -8.15 -20.10 -10.80
N ASN A 260 -9.04 -19.81 -11.75
CA ASN A 260 -9.08 -20.44 -13.08
C ASN A 260 -8.18 -19.75 -14.12
N LEU A 261 -7.60 -18.58 -13.82
CA LEU A 261 -6.68 -17.89 -14.73
C LEU A 261 -5.24 -18.38 -14.54
N PRO A 262 -4.38 -18.35 -15.57
CA PRO A 262 -2.99 -18.78 -15.44
C PRO A 262 -2.16 -17.79 -14.62
N ARG A 263 -1.00 -18.25 -14.14
CA ARG A 263 0.05 -17.36 -13.60
C ARG A 263 0.54 -16.42 -14.71
N THR A 264 0.91 -15.19 -14.35
CA THR A 264 1.54 -14.25 -15.29
C THR A 264 2.89 -14.79 -15.76
N PRO A 265 3.10 -14.93 -17.08
CA PRO A 265 4.41 -15.27 -17.63
C PRO A 265 5.43 -14.17 -17.35
N VAL A 266 6.69 -14.55 -17.14
CA VAL A 266 7.79 -13.59 -16.93
C VAL A 266 7.92 -12.62 -18.10
N SER A 267 7.75 -13.11 -19.34
CA SER A 267 7.79 -12.27 -20.55
C SER A 267 6.78 -11.12 -20.58
N VAL A 268 5.65 -11.26 -19.88
CA VAL A 268 4.67 -10.16 -19.74
C VAL A 268 5.21 -9.09 -18.79
N LEU A 269 5.91 -9.48 -17.73
CA LEU A 269 6.55 -8.54 -16.80
C LEU A 269 7.72 -7.81 -17.47
N ASP A 270 8.54 -8.54 -18.24
CA ASP A 270 9.64 -7.96 -19.03
C ASP A 270 9.09 -6.91 -19.99
N ARG A 271 8.02 -7.24 -20.72
CA ARG A 271 7.39 -6.30 -21.64
C ARG A 271 6.80 -5.09 -20.92
N ALA A 272 6.15 -5.29 -19.78
CA ALA A 272 5.63 -4.20 -18.97
C ALA A 272 6.77 -3.28 -18.46
N ARG A 273 7.91 -3.88 -18.08
CA ARG A 273 9.11 -3.13 -17.66
C ARG A 273 9.67 -2.28 -18.79
N GLU A 274 9.81 -2.85 -19.98
CA GLU A 274 10.21 -2.11 -21.19
C GLU A 274 9.28 -0.93 -21.45
N ILE A 275 7.96 -1.15 -21.42
CA ILE A 275 6.95 -0.09 -21.62
C ILE A 275 7.12 1.03 -20.58
N GLY A 276 7.34 0.68 -19.32
CA GLY A 276 7.56 1.66 -18.26
C GLY A 276 8.78 2.55 -18.52
N LEU A 277 9.88 1.95 -18.95
CA LEU A 277 11.11 2.67 -19.30
C LEU A 277 10.95 3.49 -20.59
N GLU A 278 10.24 2.97 -21.60
CA GLU A 278 9.91 3.68 -22.85
C GLU A 278 9.07 4.95 -22.60
N GLU A 279 8.13 4.92 -21.64
CA GLU A 279 7.35 6.10 -21.22
C GLU A 279 8.15 7.04 -20.30
N GLY A 280 9.40 6.69 -19.97
CA GLY A 280 10.36 7.58 -19.34
C GLY A 280 10.50 7.45 -17.83
N LEU A 281 9.89 6.43 -17.20
CA LEU A 281 10.10 6.14 -15.77
C LEU A 281 11.58 5.81 -15.51
N CYS A 282 12.10 6.30 -14.39
CA CYS A 282 13.48 6.05 -13.98
C CYS A 282 13.66 4.64 -13.40
N TYR A 283 12.63 4.13 -12.72
CA TYR A 283 12.69 2.86 -11.97
C TYR A 283 11.46 2.02 -12.23
N VAL A 284 11.66 0.84 -12.84
CA VAL A 284 10.60 -0.12 -13.13
C VAL A 284 11.08 -1.52 -12.75
N TYR A 285 10.31 -2.16 -11.87
CA TYR A 285 10.69 -3.39 -11.20
C TYR A 285 9.80 -4.56 -11.60
N THR A 286 10.41 -5.73 -11.77
CA THR A 286 9.72 -7.02 -11.94
C THR A 286 9.64 -7.72 -10.59
N GLY A 287 8.42 -7.95 -10.10
CA GLY A 287 8.14 -8.55 -8.80
C GLY A 287 7.72 -10.02 -8.90
N ASN A 288 7.95 -10.78 -7.82
CA ASN A 288 7.62 -12.21 -7.70
C ASN A 288 8.35 -13.14 -8.69
N VAL A 289 9.54 -12.73 -9.14
CA VAL A 289 10.44 -13.53 -9.99
C VAL A 289 11.88 -13.46 -9.42
N PRO A 290 12.20 -14.22 -8.37
CA PRO A 290 13.53 -14.15 -7.73
C PRO A 290 14.66 -14.45 -8.73
N GLY A 291 15.68 -13.60 -8.73
CA GLY A 291 16.83 -13.68 -9.64
C GLY A 291 16.63 -12.98 -10.99
N ASP A 292 15.47 -12.36 -11.21
CA ASP A 292 15.23 -11.55 -12.41
C ASP A 292 16.08 -10.27 -12.37
N PRO A 293 16.79 -9.89 -13.45
CA PRO A 293 17.58 -8.66 -13.46
C PRO A 293 16.76 -7.40 -13.13
N GLY A 294 15.47 -7.39 -13.45
CA GLY A 294 14.56 -6.29 -13.17
C GLY A 294 14.21 -6.09 -11.70
N GLU A 295 14.69 -6.91 -10.76
CA GLU A 295 14.55 -6.68 -9.32
C GLU A 295 15.65 -5.76 -8.73
N ASN A 296 16.70 -5.48 -9.52
CA ASN A 296 17.82 -4.62 -9.12
C ASN A 296 17.53 -3.15 -9.42
N THR A 297 18.07 -2.25 -8.58
CA THR A 297 18.03 -0.81 -8.82
C THR A 297 19.23 -0.41 -9.67
N TYR A 298 18.96 0.19 -10.83
CA TYR A 298 19.96 0.74 -11.73
C TYR A 298 19.94 2.26 -11.68
N CYS A 299 21.11 2.91 -11.75
CA CYS A 299 21.18 4.36 -11.93
C CYS A 299 20.55 4.74 -13.26
N HIS A 300 19.51 5.56 -13.23
CA HIS A 300 18.74 5.95 -14.42
C HIS A 300 19.55 6.76 -15.45
N ARG A 301 20.75 7.23 -15.09
CA ARG A 301 21.65 7.99 -15.98
C ARG A 301 22.78 7.16 -16.58
N CYS A 302 23.51 6.39 -15.77
CA CYS A 302 24.68 5.64 -16.25
C CYS A 302 24.44 4.13 -16.40
N GLY A 303 23.32 3.61 -15.92
CA GLY A 303 22.97 2.20 -15.99
C GLY A 303 23.69 1.31 -14.98
N GLU A 304 24.53 1.86 -14.09
CA GLU A 304 25.21 1.08 -13.05
C GLU A 304 24.21 0.45 -12.07
N ALA A 305 24.40 -0.81 -11.72
CA ALA A 305 23.57 -1.50 -10.73
C ALA A 305 23.96 -1.01 -9.31
N VAL A 306 23.16 -0.10 -8.75
CA VAL A 306 23.45 0.55 -7.47
C VAL A 306 22.86 -0.17 -6.26
N ILE A 307 21.80 -0.98 -6.44
CA ILE A 307 21.31 -1.90 -5.40
C ILE A 307 21.01 -3.25 -6.04
N LYS A 308 21.67 -4.30 -5.55
CA LYS A 308 21.50 -5.67 -6.04
C LYS A 308 20.64 -6.48 -5.09
N ARG A 309 19.66 -7.19 -5.63
CA ARG A 309 18.70 -8.01 -4.89
C ARG A 309 18.68 -9.45 -5.39
N TRP A 310 18.17 -10.33 -4.54
CA TRP A 310 17.72 -11.67 -4.89
C TRP A 310 16.37 -11.89 -4.20
N GLY A 311 15.26 -11.75 -4.94
CA GLY A 311 13.93 -11.65 -4.34
C GLY A 311 13.86 -10.50 -3.32
N PHE A 312 13.41 -10.79 -2.10
CA PHE A 312 13.28 -9.78 -1.03
C PHE A 312 14.56 -9.48 -0.24
N THR A 313 15.72 -10.01 -0.67
CA THR A 313 16.98 -9.80 0.04
C THR A 313 17.87 -8.83 -0.74
N VAL A 314 18.27 -7.73 -0.10
CA VAL A 314 19.35 -6.86 -0.60
C VAL A 314 20.69 -7.56 -0.37
N ARG A 315 21.42 -7.81 -1.47
CA ARG A 315 22.75 -8.42 -1.45
C ARG A 315 23.85 -7.37 -1.38
N GLU A 316 23.62 -6.23 -2.01
CA GLU A 316 24.57 -5.13 -2.09
C GLU A 316 23.80 -3.82 -2.24
N ASN A 317 24.18 -2.81 -1.47
CA ASN A 317 23.68 -1.44 -1.62
C ASN A 317 24.88 -0.50 -1.74
N LEU A 318 25.06 0.07 -2.93
CA LEU A 318 26.15 0.96 -3.29
C LEU A 318 25.75 2.44 -3.24
N VAL A 319 24.47 2.74 -2.97
CA VAL A 319 23.97 4.11 -2.85
C VAL A 319 24.56 4.72 -1.59
N LYS A 320 25.19 5.90 -1.73
CA LYS A 320 25.70 6.69 -0.61
C LYS A 320 25.09 8.08 -0.68
N GLU A 321 24.51 8.54 0.42
CA GLU A 321 23.87 9.87 0.51
C GLU A 321 22.86 10.11 -0.63
N GLY A 322 22.10 9.07 -1.00
CA GLY A 322 21.12 9.14 -2.10
C GLY A 322 21.73 9.29 -3.50
N ARG A 323 23.01 8.94 -3.72
CA ARG A 323 23.69 9.13 -5.01
C ARG A 323 24.31 7.86 -5.57
N CYS A 324 24.37 7.80 -6.90
CA CYS A 324 25.11 6.80 -7.64
C CYS A 324 26.62 6.99 -7.45
N PRO A 325 27.38 5.96 -7.04
CA PRO A 325 28.83 6.09 -6.83
C PRO A 325 29.62 6.23 -8.13
N CYS A 326 29.04 5.87 -9.28
CA CYS A 326 29.71 5.90 -10.58
C CYS A 326 29.65 7.30 -11.22
N CYS A 327 28.48 7.92 -11.27
CA CYS A 327 28.27 9.20 -11.97
C CYS A 327 27.77 10.36 -11.10
N GLY A 328 27.51 10.12 -9.81
CA GLY A 328 27.02 11.14 -8.85
C GLY A 328 25.55 11.52 -9.01
N GLU A 329 24.83 10.91 -9.96
CA GLU A 329 23.41 11.14 -10.18
C GLU A 329 22.59 10.80 -8.94
N GLU A 330 21.54 11.58 -8.68
CA GLU A 330 20.64 11.32 -7.57
C GLU A 330 19.83 10.04 -7.83
N VAL A 331 19.84 9.14 -6.85
CA VAL A 331 18.96 7.98 -6.81
C VAL A 331 17.82 8.39 -5.90
N ALA A 332 16.64 8.67 -6.47
CA ALA A 332 15.48 9.07 -5.69
C ALA A 332 15.11 7.99 -4.66
N GLY A 333 14.83 8.38 -3.41
CA GLY A 333 14.48 7.45 -2.34
C GLY A 333 14.83 7.98 -0.96
N VAL A 334 14.39 7.23 0.05
CA VAL A 334 14.73 7.42 1.46
C VAL A 334 15.68 6.29 1.85
N PHE A 335 16.98 6.55 1.89
CA PHE A 335 18.01 5.53 2.17
C PHE A 335 18.48 5.49 3.62
N ASP A 336 18.22 6.56 4.36
CA ASP A 336 18.51 6.69 5.78
C ASP A 336 17.22 6.57 6.60
N ALA A 337 17.34 6.31 7.90
CA ALA A 337 16.19 6.31 8.79
C ALA A 337 15.56 7.72 8.83
N PRO A 338 14.21 7.84 8.87
CA PRO A 338 13.57 9.14 9.01
C PRO A 338 14.07 9.83 10.29
N PRO A 339 14.35 11.14 10.26
CA PRO A 339 14.84 11.85 11.44
C PRO A 339 13.83 11.70 12.58
N ALA A 340 14.33 11.31 13.76
CA ALA A 340 13.51 11.25 14.96
C ALA A 340 12.99 12.67 15.28
N GLY A 341 11.69 12.89 15.06
CA GLY A 341 10.92 14.05 15.51
C GLY A 341 11.61 15.42 15.48
N THR A 342 11.49 16.15 14.38
CA THR A 342 11.38 17.62 14.47
C THR A 342 9.90 17.96 14.61
N LEU A 343 9.53 18.45 15.80
CA LEU A 343 8.22 18.97 16.18
C LEU A 343 7.82 20.19 15.33
#